data_AF-A0A1I5NQE2-F1
#
_entry.id   AF-A0A1I5NQE2-F1
#
_cell.length_a   1.000
_cell.length_b   1.000
_cell.length_c   1.000
_cell.angle_alpha   90.00
_cell.angle_beta   90.00
_cell.angle_gamma   90.00
#
_symmetry.space_group_name_H-M   'P 1'
#
loop_
_entity.id
_entity.type
_entity.pdbx_description
1 polymer ?
#
loop_
_entity_poly.entity_id
_entity_poly.type
_entity_poly.pdbx_seq_one_letter_code
_entity_poly.pdbx_strand_id
1 'polypeptide(L)'
;MKKLILIALLFTAFQVSTNAQAPATAPAKAAKTESKKDKGPKKSADERAVQYSQELKQKLKLNDDQYSKVLAVNTECIKRKDALKEADDKKAKKDGKKDIKAYRLGEYQKIFTADQLAAYKAMKDDEKDNNDNKHHGKDGKKDDAKN
;
A
#
# COMPACT_ATOMS: atom_id res chain seq x y z
N MET A 1 11.11 -11.24 -46.01
CA MET A 1 9.84 -11.37 -46.78
C MET A 1 8.67 -11.07 -45.86
N LYS A 2 7.84 -10.11 -46.25
CA LYS A 2 6.65 -9.62 -45.53
C LYS A 2 5.56 -10.68 -45.54
N LYS A 3 4.93 -10.97 -44.39
CA LYS A 3 3.55 -11.45 -44.32
C LYS A 3 2.84 -10.78 -43.15
N LEU A 4 2.03 -9.79 -43.53
CA LEU A 4 0.97 -9.18 -42.72
C LEU A 4 -0.18 -10.19 -42.62
N ILE A 5 -0.76 -10.37 -41.44
CA ILE A 5 -2.16 -10.78 -41.30
C ILE A 5 -2.79 -9.90 -40.21
N LEU A 6 -3.55 -8.92 -40.70
CA LEU A 6 -4.61 -8.20 -40.02
C LEU A 6 -5.77 -9.18 -39.77
N ILE A 7 -6.22 -9.30 -38.52
CA ILE A 7 -7.59 -9.73 -38.22
C ILE A 7 -8.17 -8.73 -37.24
N ALA A 8 -9.00 -7.85 -37.79
CA ALA A 8 -10.00 -7.08 -37.08
C ALA A 8 -11.13 -8.04 -36.66
N LEU A 9 -11.55 -7.97 -35.40
CA LEU A 9 -12.85 -8.46 -34.97
C LEU A 9 -13.44 -7.46 -33.98
N LEU A 10 -14.29 -6.58 -34.53
CA LEU A 10 -15.33 -5.90 -33.79
C LEU A 10 -16.24 -6.95 -33.14
N PHE A 11 -16.49 -6.83 -31.84
CA PHE A 11 -17.69 -7.39 -31.24
C PHE A 11 -18.40 -6.34 -30.40
N THR A 12 -19.70 -6.32 -30.61
CA THR A 12 -20.70 -5.30 -30.32
C THR A 12 -21.37 -5.50 -28.96
N ALA A 13 -21.87 -4.37 -28.44
CA ALA A 13 -23.03 -4.21 -27.55
C ALA A 13 -22.99 -4.89 -26.17
N PHE A 14 -22.52 -4.14 -25.17
CA PHE A 14 -22.92 -4.35 -23.77
C PHE A 14 -24.26 -3.63 -23.54
N GLN A 15 -25.33 -4.42 -23.37
CA GLN A 15 -26.67 -3.94 -23.03
C GLN A 15 -26.72 -3.54 -21.56
N VAL A 16 -27.13 -2.30 -21.28
CA VAL A 16 -27.44 -1.79 -19.95
C VAL A 16 -28.87 -2.19 -19.60
N SER A 17 -29.03 -3.11 -18.65
CA SER A 17 -30.32 -3.34 -18.00
C SER A 17 -30.38 -2.48 -16.72
N THR A 18 -31.15 -1.40 -16.75
CA THR A 18 -31.58 -0.71 -15.52
C THR A 18 -33.04 -1.05 -15.27
N ASN A 19 -33.25 -1.83 -14.21
CA ASN A 19 -34.56 -2.22 -13.71
C ASN A 19 -35.29 -1.00 -13.11
N ALA A 20 -36.53 -0.77 -13.55
CA ALA A 20 -37.46 0.12 -12.88
C ALA A 20 -38.07 -0.59 -11.66
N GLN A 21 -38.33 0.16 -10.57
CA GLN A 21 -39.62 0.17 -9.83
C GLN A 21 -39.43 0.80 -8.43
N ALA A 22 -40.10 1.94 -8.21
CA ALA A 22 -40.39 2.55 -6.91
C ALA A 22 -41.53 1.77 -6.20
N PRO A 23 -41.81 1.88 -4.87
CA PRO A 23 -42.16 3.15 -4.21
C PRO A 23 -41.68 3.33 -2.75
N ALA A 24 -41.85 4.57 -2.27
CA ALA A 24 -41.64 5.00 -0.90
C ALA A 24 -42.87 4.73 0.00
N THR A 25 -42.64 4.40 1.28
CA THR A 25 -43.35 4.94 2.47
C THR A 25 -42.62 4.52 3.77
N ALA A 26 -42.52 5.44 4.73
CA ALA A 26 -41.70 5.43 5.96
C ALA A 26 -42.45 4.86 7.20
N PRO A 27 -42.02 5.01 8.48
CA PRO A 27 -40.70 5.14 9.13
C PRO A 27 -40.52 4.20 10.38
N ALA A 28 -39.38 4.36 11.08
CA ALA A 28 -39.13 4.07 12.51
C ALA A 28 -38.54 2.72 12.93
N LYS A 29 -37.21 2.68 13.05
CA LYS A 29 -36.56 2.41 14.35
C LYS A 29 -35.13 2.95 14.35
N ALA A 30 -34.88 3.88 15.25
CA ALA A 30 -33.57 4.43 15.54
C ALA A 30 -32.64 3.32 16.05
N ALA A 31 -31.80 2.79 15.17
CA ALA A 31 -30.55 2.15 15.54
C ALA A 31 -29.45 3.20 15.39
N LYS A 32 -28.90 3.64 16.52
CA LYS A 32 -27.62 4.35 16.56
C LYS A 32 -26.54 3.37 16.13
N THR A 33 -26.39 3.15 14.83
CA THR A 33 -25.23 2.47 14.28
C THR A 33 -24.13 3.51 14.16
N GLU A 34 -23.13 3.31 15.01
CA GLU A 34 -21.82 3.93 15.03
C GLU A 34 -21.44 4.56 13.68
N SER A 35 -21.23 5.87 13.73
CA SER A 35 -20.58 6.62 12.67
C SER A 35 -19.19 6.04 12.42
N LYS A 36 -19.10 5.06 11.51
CA LYS A 36 -17.89 4.79 10.74
C LYS A 36 -17.56 6.13 10.09
N LYS A 37 -16.67 6.89 10.74
CA LYS A 37 -16.03 8.07 10.18
C LYS A 37 -15.56 7.66 8.79
N ASP A 38 -16.22 8.21 7.78
CA ASP A 38 -16.04 7.83 6.38
C ASP A 38 -14.56 8.08 6.05
N LYS A 39 -13.76 7.01 6.13
CA LYS A 39 -12.34 7.08 5.78
C LYS A 39 -12.39 7.23 4.27
N GLY A 40 -12.07 8.44 3.79
CA GLY A 40 -12.07 8.77 2.38
C GLY A 40 -11.38 7.70 1.51
N PRO A 41 -11.60 7.75 0.18
CA PRO A 41 -11.27 6.66 -0.72
C PRO A 41 -9.86 6.13 -0.50
N LYS A 42 -9.75 4.81 -0.36
CA LYS A 42 -8.47 4.14 -0.12
C LYS A 42 -7.59 4.34 -1.35
N LYS A 43 -6.43 4.99 -1.19
CA LYS A 43 -5.43 5.14 -2.25
C LYS A 43 -5.13 3.78 -2.91
N SER A 44 -5.03 3.79 -4.23
CA SER A 44 -4.68 2.60 -5.03
C SER A 44 -3.28 2.09 -4.67
N ALA A 45 -2.94 0.88 -5.12
CA ALA A 45 -1.59 0.34 -4.94
C ALA A 45 -0.55 1.21 -5.66
N ASP A 46 -0.88 1.68 -6.86
CA ASP A 46 0.02 2.44 -7.71
C ASP A 46 0.26 3.85 -7.15
N GLU A 47 -0.78 4.52 -6.64
CA GLU A 47 -0.63 5.83 -5.96
C GLU A 47 0.28 5.74 -4.73
N ARG A 48 0.11 4.67 -3.93
CA ARG A 48 0.97 4.41 -2.78
C ARG A 48 2.42 4.12 -3.21
N ALA A 49 2.61 3.40 -4.31
CA ALA A 49 3.93 3.09 -4.84
C ALA A 49 4.64 4.35 -5.35
N VAL A 50 3.92 5.23 -6.06
CA VAL A 50 4.44 6.53 -6.51
C VAL A 50 4.89 7.35 -5.31
N GLN A 51 4.04 7.51 -4.29
CA GLN A 51 4.39 8.28 -3.11
C GLN A 51 5.68 7.77 -2.45
N TYR A 52 5.77 6.47 -2.18
CA TYR A 52 6.95 5.90 -1.53
C TYR A 52 8.20 5.98 -2.41
N SER A 53 8.06 5.85 -3.73
CA SER A 53 9.19 5.96 -4.66
C SER A 53 9.69 7.40 -4.80
N GLN A 54 8.78 8.39 -4.73
CA GLN A 54 9.14 9.81 -4.75
C GLN A 54 9.92 10.21 -3.49
N GLU A 55 9.50 9.72 -2.32
CA GLU A 55 10.24 9.93 -1.07
C GLU A 55 11.67 9.36 -1.18
N LEU A 56 11.81 8.14 -1.70
CA LEU A 56 13.14 7.54 -1.94
C LEU A 56 13.95 8.32 -2.97
N LYS A 57 13.33 8.79 -4.06
CA LYS A 57 13.98 9.64 -5.06
C LYS A 57 14.60 10.88 -4.44
N GLN A 58 13.84 11.57 -3.58
CA GLN A 58 14.28 12.80 -2.93
C GLN A 58 15.39 12.56 -1.90
N LYS A 59 15.26 11.51 -1.08
CA LYS A 59 16.18 11.21 0.01
C LYS A 59 17.50 10.58 -0.47
N LEU A 60 17.44 9.69 -1.46
CA LEU A 60 18.60 8.96 -1.98
C LEU A 60 19.14 9.54 -3.30
N LYS A 61 18.55 10.64 -3.77
CA LYS A 61 18.91 11.30 -5.05
C LYS A 61 18.92 10.32 -6.22
N LEU A 62 17.87 9.50 -6.31
CA LEU A 62 17.75 8.50 -7.38
C LEU A 62 17.63 9.20 -8.75
N ASN A 63 18.35 8.69 -9.74
CA ASN A 63 18.13 9.09 -11.12
C ASN A 63 16.81 8.48 -11.68
N ASP A 64 16.44 8.85 -12.90
CA ASP A 64 15.13 8.44 -13.47
C ASP A 64 15.02 6.94 -13.76
N ASP A 65 16.13 6.29 -14.15
CA ASP A 65 16.19 4.85 -14.36
C ASP A 65 16.01 4.09 -13.03
N GLN A 66 16.78 4.49 -12.01
CA GLN A 66 16.67 3.94 -10.66
C GLN A 66 15.27 4.14 -10.07
N TYR A 67 14.70 5.35 -10.24
CA TYR A 67 13.34 5.65 -9.81
C TYR A 67 12.32 4.73 -10.47
N SER A 68 12.41 4.53 -11.79
CA SER A 68 11.48 3.68 -12.53
C SER A 68 11.53 2.22 -12.05
N LYS A 69 12.73 1.69 -11.81
CA LYS A 69 12.93 0.34 -11.24
C LYS A 69 12.40 0.23 -9.81
N VAL A 70 12.66 1.23 -8.98
CA VAL A 70 12.16 1.30 -7.60
C VAL A 70 10.64 1.37 -7.57
N LEU A 71 10.02 2.13 -8.47
CA LEU A 71 8.58 2.21 -8.61
C LEU A 71 7.97 0.85 -8.93
N ALA A 72 8.55 0.11 -9.89
CA ALA A 72 8.08 -1.23 -10.24
C ALA A 72 8.15 -2.18 -9.04
N VAL A 73 9.29 -2.22 -8.34
CA VAL A 73 9.48 -3.05 -7.13
C VAL A 73 8.48 -2.68 -6.04
N ASN A 74 8.24 -1.38 -5.84
CA ASN A 74 7.31 -0.89 -4.82
C ASN A 74 5.86 -1.22 -5.14
N THR A 75 5.45 -1.06 -6.39
CA THR A 75 4.13 -1.45 -6.88
C THR A 75 3.88 -2.92 -6.60
N GLU A 76 4.83 -3.78 -6.97
CA GLU A 76 4.72 -5.20 -6.71
C GLU A 76 4.65 -5.53 -5.21
N CYS A 77 5.55 -4.95 -4.40
CA CYS A 77 5.54 -5.18 -2.96
C CYS A 77 4.22 -4.74 -2.31
N ILE A 78 3.65 -3.62 -2.76
CA ILE A 78 2.37 -3.12 -2.24
C ILE A 78 1.24 -4.05 -2.65
N LYS A 79 1.19 -4.50 -3.92
CA LYS A 79 0.20 -5.49 -4.40
C LYS A 79 0.28 -6.79 -3.60
N ARG A 80 1.48 -7.34 -3.39
CA ARG A 80 1.68 -8.53 -2.55
C ARG A 80 1.22 -8.31 -1.11
N LYS A 81 1.51 -7.14 -0.52
CA LYS A 81 1.05 -6.78 0.84
C LYS A 81 -0.46 -6.61 0.93
N ASP A 82 -1.10 -6.11 -0.11
CA ASP A 82 -2.55 -5.98 -0.15
C ASP A 82 -3.22 -7.34 -0.25
N ALA A 83 -2.69 -8.25 -1.08
CA ALA A 83 -3.17 -9.63 -1.16
C ALA A 83 -3.07 -10.37 0.19
N LEU A 84 -2.01 -10.11 0.97
CA LEU A 84 -1.87 -10.69 2.32
C LEU A 84 -2.90 -10.19 3.33
N LYS A 85 -3.61 -9.07 3.08
CA LYS A 85 -4.62 -8.57 4.05
C LYS A 85 -5.81 -9.49 4.16
N GLU A 86 -6.14 -10.17 3.08
CA GLU A 86 -7.28 -11.07 2.94
C GLU A 86 -7.04 -12.47 3.52
N ALA A 87 -5.80 -12.82 3.87
CA ALA A 87 -5.53 -14.08 4.58
C ALA A 87 -6.12 -14.04 6.00
N ASP A 88 -6.48 -15.17 6.62
CA ASP A 88 -6.94 -15.16 8.03
C ASP A 88 -5.82 -15.49 9.03
N ASP A 89 -4.81 -16.25 8.58
CA ASP A 89 -3.70 -16.65 9.42
C ASP A 89 -2.72 -15.49 9.70
N LYS A 90 -2.60 -15.12 10.98
CA LYS A 90 -1.67 -14.10 11.47
C LYS A 90 -0.21 -14.48 11.24
N LYS A 91 0.15 -15.77 11.34
CA LYS A 91 1.51 -16.25 11.11
C LYS A 91 1.87 -16.11 9.64
N ALA A 92 1.03 -16.62 8.74
CA ALA A 92 1.19 -16.44 7.29
C ALA A 92 1.32 -14.95 6.91
N LYS A 93 0.49 -14.06 7.49
CA LYS A 93 0.63 -12.60 7.27
C LYS A 93 1.98 -12.06 7.70
N LYS A 94 2.50 -12.51 8.85
CA LYS A 94 3.77 -12.04 9.38
C LYS A 94 4.94 -12.51 8.51
N ASP A 95 4.95 -13.78 8.15
CA ASP A 95 6.03 -14.36 7.34
C ASP A 95 5.99 -13.80 5.91
N GLY A 96 4.81 -13.71 5.29
CA GLY A 96 4.67 -13.06 3.98
C GLY A 96 5.12 -11.59 3.98
N LYS A 97 4.90 -10.84 5.06
CA LYS A 97 5.44 -9.47 5.19
C LYS A 97 6.97 -9.44 5.28
N LYS A 98 7.59 -10.43 5.94
CA LYS A 98 9.06 -10.54 6.00
C LYS A 98 9.62 -10.86 4.63
N ASP A 99 9.00 -11.80 3.92
CA ASP A 99 9.43 -12.21 2.57
C ASP A 99 9.36 -11.04 1.60
N ILE A 100 8.27 -10.25 1.64
CA ILE A 100 8.16 -9.03 0.83
C ILE A 100 9.23 -8.00 1.20
N LYS A 101 9.57 -7.86 2.49
CA LYS A 101 10.65 -6.96 2.92
C LYS A 101 12.01 -7.45 2.39
N ALA A 102 12.29 -8.74 2.47
CA ALA A 102 13.53 -9.34 1.99
C ALA A 102 13.66 -9.21 0.46
N TYR A 103 12.60 -9.53 -0.27
CA TYR A 103 12.51 -9.33 -1.72
C TYR A 103 12.85 -7.89 -2.11
N ARG A 104 12.19 -6.91 -1.48
CA ARG A 104 12.42 -5.49 -1.77
C ARG A 104 13.87 -5.08 -1.51
N LEU A 105 14.46 -5.54 -0.42
CA LEU A 105 15.86 -5.25 -0.12
C LEU A 105 16.80 -5.86 -1.16
N GLY A 106 16.55 -7.11 -1.57
CA GLY A 106 17.32 -7.78 -2.62
C GLY A 106 17.25 -7.06 -3.96
N GLU A 107 16.08 -6.53 -4.35
CA GLU A 107 15.95 -5.73 -5.56
C GLU A 107 16.65 -4.37 -5.43
N TYR A 108 16.52 -3.71 -4.27
CA TYR A 108 17.20 -2.43 -4.04
C TYR A 108 18.72 -2.54 -4.09
N GLN A 109 19.30 -3.66 -3.63
CA GLN A 109 20.73 -3.92 -3.74
C GLN A 109 21.23 -3.97 -5.19
N LYS A 110 20.35 -4.29 -6.14
CA LYS A 110 20.68 -4.33 -7.58
C LYS A 110 20.51 -2.96 -8.26
N ILE A 111 19.67 -2.09 -7.70
CA ILE A 111 19.28 -0.81 -8.30
C ILE A 111 20.14 0.34 -7.76
N PHE A 112 20.42 0.33 -6.46
CA PHE A 112 21.13 1.40 -5.77
C PHE A 112 22.64 1.26 -5.91
N THR A 113 23.33 2.41 -5.90
CA THR A 113 24.77 2.41 -5.65
C THR A 113 25.05 2.01 -4.20
N ALA A 114 26.32 1.70 -3.89
CA ALA A 114 26.73 1.35 -2.53
C ALA A 114 26.36 2.45 -1.51
N ASP A 115 26.60 3.71 -1.85
CA ASP A 115 26.30 4.85 -0.97
C ASP A 115 24.80 5.03 -0.76
N GLN A 116 24.00 4.90 -1.83
CA GLN A 116 22.55 4.98 -1.74
C GLN A 116 21.97 3.83 -0.90
N LEU A 117 22.54 2.63 -1.01
CA LEU A 117 22.14 1.49 -0.22
C LEU A 117 22.50 1.67 1.27
N ALA A 118 23.67 2.24 1.56
CA ALA A 118 24.07 2.57 2.93
C ALA A 118 23.14 3.62 3.56
N ALA A 119 22.84 4.69 2.83
CA ALA A 119 21.88 5.71 3.26
C ALA A 119 20.48 5.13 3.48
N TYR A 120 20.02 4.25 2.59
CA TYR A 120 18.74 3.56 2.75
C TYR A 120 18.67 2.71 4.03
N LYS A 121 19.76 2.00 4.37
CA LYS A 121 19.83 1.18 5.59
C LYS A 121 19.79 2.06 6.84
N ALA A 122 20.61 3.12 6.88
CA ALA A 122 20.62 4.06 8.01
C ALA A 122 19.23 4.67 8.25
N MET A 123 18.55 5.12 7.19
CA MET A 123 17.18 5.62 7.30
C MET A 123 16.19 4.58 7.87
N LYS A 124 16.40 3.29 7.59
CA LYS A 124 15.54 2.21 8.11
C LYS A 124 15.75 1.94 9.59
N ASP A 125 16.97 2.11 10.07
CA ASP A 125 17.31 1.93 11.47
C ASP A 125 16.78 3.13 12.29
N ASP A 126 16.93 4.36 11.78
CA ASP A 126 16.35 5.57 12.39
C ASP A 126 14.81 5.50 12.50
N GLU A 127 14.14 4.94 11.49
CA GLU A 127 12.68 4.70 11.51
C GLU A 127 12.27 3.73 12.63
N LYS A 128 13.14 2.77 12.97
CA LYS A 128 12.88 1.76 13.99
C LYS A 128 13.09 2.35 15.38
N ASP A 129 14.20 3.06 15.60
CA ASP A 129 14.55 3.64 16.90
C ASP A 129 13.54 4.70 17.36
N ASN A 130 13.07 5.54 16.42
CA ASN A 130 12.00 6.51 16.70
C ASN A 130 10.67 5.85 17.04
N ASN A 131 10.37 4.66 16.50
CA ASN A 131 9.16 3.94 16.81
C ASN A 131 9.23 3.26 18.18
N ASP A 132 10.39 2.73 18.56
CA ASP A 132 10.62 2.10 19.87
C ASP A 132 10.52 3.14 21.00
N ASN A 133 11.08 4.34 20.82
CA ASN A 133 11.00 5.43 21.81
C ASN A 133 9.55 5.94 22.01
N LYS A 134 8.70 5.88 20.98
CA LYS A 134 7.29 6.29 21.04
C LYS A 134 6.40 5.30 21.80
N HIS A 135 6.81 4.04 21.90
CA HIS A 135 6.07 3.03 22.66
C HIS A 135 6.30 3.12 24.17
N HIS A 136 7.47 3.60 24.61
CA HIS A 136 7.77 3.77 26.05
C HIS A 136 7.08 4.98 26.71
N GLY A 137 6.67 5.99 25.94
CA GLY A 137 6.05 7.20 26.50
C GLY A 137 4.55 7.09 26.86
N LYS A 138 3.90 5.94 26.64
CA LYS A 138 2.45 5.80 26.81
C LYS A 138 2.00 5.06 28.07
N ASP A 139 2.95 4.44 28.79
CA ASP A 139 2.64 3.65 30.00
C ASP A 139 2.81 4.44 31.31
N GLY A 140 3.31 5.69 31.27
CA GLY A 140 3.61 6.49 32.47
C GLY A 140 2.52 7.46 32.95
N LYS A 141 1.26 7.36 32.50
CA LYS A 141 0.19 8.32 32.88
C LYS A 141 -1.07 7.64 33.42
N LYS A 142 -0.94 6.82 34.48
CA LYS A 142 -2.10 6.25 35.17
C LYS A 142 -2.05 6.19 36.70
N ASP A 143 -1.01 6.69 37.37
CA ASP A 143 -0.87 6.41 38.82
C ASP A 143 -0.97 7.62 39.77
N ASP A 144 -1.15 8.85 39.30
CA ASP A 144 -1.19 10.04 40.19
C ASP A 144 -2.59 10.65 40.39
N ALA A 145 -3.62 9.82 40.58
CA ALA A 145 -4.96 10.29 40.93
C ALA A 145 -5.54 9.51 42.13
N LYS A 146 -4.77 9.41 43.21
CA LYS A 146 -5.28 9.16 44.56
C LYS A 146 -4.41 9.90 45.59
N ASN A 147 -4.82 11.11 45.93
CA ASN A 147 -4.72 11.62 47.29
C ASN A 147 -5.93 12.50 47.56
#